data_AF-A0AAD4BYQ8-F1
#
_entry.id   AF-A0AAD4BYQ8-F1
#
_cell.length_a   1.000
_cell.length_b   1.000
_cell.length_c   1.000
_cell.angle_alpha   90.00
_cell.angle_beta   90.00
_cell.angle_gamma   90.00
#
_symmetry.space_group_name_H-M   'P 1'
#
loop_
_entity.id
_entity.type
_entity.pdbx_description
1 polymer ?
#
loop_
_entity_poly.entity_id
_entity_poly.type
_entity_poly.pdbx_seq_one_letter_code
_entity_poly.pdbx_strand_id
1 'polypeptide(L)'
;MAVYAQEICEASKEDTGSHFNVSHTSVNQLEEFSVEEMGRDMECHAPNLWKLLGALLDARNVHKHLDKDGDQEMMEGGDDNDDDEDTYWRELGESDLDGPTIGPQGRKMVEQKAVKRAALRKALILLKKIVVMSILMHSTNRKSNSLQSLIGIFLQSAHTPQKVIETLARMGISVSIDAIHVAIRSMSTESLQAVKALGCTLLASYTYDNFDVDLKSTNQTVEKSNESLKHLTSGLVFPLMHGVTQDDLRCSRKLWESSPLNPHA
;
A
#
# COMPACT_ATOMS: atom_id res chain seq x y z
N MET A 1 32.30 8.16 1.20
CA MET A 1 31.41 8.80 2.19
C MET A 1 30.76 10.06 1.66
N ALA A 2 31.52 11.07 1.20
CA ALA A 2 30.93 12.31 0.65
C ALA A 2 29.97 12.06 -0.53
N VAL A 3 30.31 11.14 -1.43
CA VAL A 3 29.47 10.76 -2.59
C VAL A 3 28.09 10.24 -2.16
N TYR A 4 28.02 9.32 -1.20
CA TYR A 4 26.74 8.74 -0.73
C TYR A 4 25.86 9.76 0.01
N ALA A 5 26.48 10.66 0.79
CA ALA A 5 25.75 11.74 1.45
C ALA A 5 25.15 12.71 0.42
N GLN A 6 25.90 13.05 -0.63
CA GLN A 6 25.41 13.88 -1.72
C GLN A 6 24.27 13.21 -2.49
N GLU A 7 24.40 11.94 -2.85
CA GLU A 7 23.36 11.16 -3.53
C GLU A 7 22.04 11.13 -2.73
N ILE A 8 22.11 10.94 -1.40
CA ILE A 8 20.91 10.98 -0.55
C ILE A 8 20.31 12.40 -0.48
N CYS A 9 21.14 13.43 -0.39
CA CYS A 9 20.66 14.81 -0.44
C CYS A 9 19.98 15.13 -1.78
N GLU A 10 20.49 14.61 -2.88
CA GLU A 10 19.91 14.79 -4.22
C GLU A 10 18.60 14.02 -4.37
N ALA A 11 18.57 12.74 -3.98
CA ALA A 11 17.38 11.91 -4.04
C ALA A 11 16.23 12.44 -3.16
N SER A 12 16.53 13.14 -2.06
CA SER A 12 15.54 13.66 -1.10
C SER A 12 14.99 15.07 -1.42
N LYS A 13 15.37 15.66 -2.56
CA LYS A 13 14.82 16.95 -3.03
C LYS A 13 13.33 16.84 -3.37
N GLU A 14 12.65 17.99 -3.45
CA GLU A 14 11.21 18.04 -3.74
C GLU A 14 10.90 17.60 -5.17
N ASP A 15 11.81 17.88 -6.10
CA ASP A 15 11.67 17.61 -7.53
C ASP A 15 11.67 16.11 -7.87
N THR A 16 12.00 15.23 -6.92
CA THR A 16 12.09 13.77 -7.12
C THR A 16 10.79 13.02 -6.80
N GLY A 17 9.66 13.74 -6.61
CA GLY A 17 8.34 13.14 -6.36
C GLY A 17 8.22 12.39 -5.03
N SER A 18 9.27 12.41 -4.20
CA SER A 18 9.35 11.67 -2.93
C SER A 18 8.67 12.40 -1.76
N HIS A 19 8.06 13.56 -2.03
CA HIS A 19 7.41 14.39 -1.03
C HIS A 19 5.91 14.12 -0.96
N PHE A 20 5.42 13.88 0.26
CA PHE A 20 4.01 13.65 0.50
C PHE A 20 3.47 14.67 1.50
N ASN A 21 2.72 15.63 0.96
CA ASN A 21 2.10 16.65 1.76
C ASN A 21 0.78 16.15 2.35
N VAL A 22 0.83 15.80 3.62
CA VAL A 22 -0.28 15.24 4.39
C VAL A 22 -1.51 16.17 4.42
N SER A 23 -1.32 17.50 4.40
CA SER A 23 -2.44 18.45 4.43
C SER A 23 -3.07 18.73 3.07
N HIS A 24 -2.44 18.25 1.99
CA HIS A 24 -2.92 18.36 0.62
C HIS A 24 -2.99 16.99 -0.07
N THR A 25 -3.04 15.92 0.73
CA THR A 25 -3.13 14.56 0.20
C THR A 25 -4.44 14.38 -0.53
N SER A 26 -4.35 13.90 -1.77
CA SER A 26 -5.49 13.44 -2.55
C SER A 26 -5.58 11.93 -2.64
N VAL A 27 -6.76 11.42 -2.96
CA VAL A 27 -6.97 9.98 -3.19
C VAL A 27 -6.16 9.50 -4.41
N ASN A 28 -6.08 10.31 -5.47
CA ASN A 28 -5.33 9.96 -6.67
C ASN A 28 -3.84 9.75 -6.39
N GLN A 29 -3.25 10.55 -5.48
CA GLN A 29 -1.85 10.36 -5.07
C GLN A 29 -1.60 9.00 -4.42
N LEU A 30 -2.62 8.41 -3.79
CA LEU A 30 -2.54 7.07 -3.21
C LEU A 30 -2.71 5.99 -4.28
N GLU A 31 -3.63 6.19 -5.23
CA GLU A 31 -3.93 5.23 -6.30
C GLU A 31 -2.84 5.16 -7.38
N GLU A 32 -2.21 6.29 -7.69
CA GLU A 32 -1.16 6.39 -8.71
C GLU A 32 0.23 6.03 -8.18
N PHE A 33 0.37 5.77 -6.88
CA PHE A 33 1.68 5.47 -6.28
C PHE A 33 2.27 4.16 -6.82
N SER A 34 3.46 4.23 -7.42
CA SER A 34 4.22 3.05 -7.88
C SER A 34 5.55 2.92 -7.13
N VAL A 35 5.72 1.76 -6.50
CA VAL A 35 6.98 1.36 -5.85
C VAL A 35 8.10 1.22 -6.89
N GLU A 36 7.78 0.71 -8.08
CA GLU A 36 8.72 0.52 -9.17
C GLU A 36 9.24 1.84 -9.71
N GLU A 37 8.37 2.84 -9.88
CA GLU A 37 8.75 4.19 -10.30
C GLU A 37 9.62 4.87 -9.27
N MET A 38 9.22 4.81 -7.99
CA MET A 38 10.04 5.32 -6.88
C MET A 38 11.43 4.68 -6.86
N GLY A 39 11.52 3.36 -7.10
CA GLY A 39 12.80 2.65 -7.18
C GLY A 39 13.68 3.11 -8.33
N ARG A 40 13.10 3.36 -9.52
CA ARG A 40 13.84 3.90 -10.67
C ARG A 40 14.38 5.29 -10.39
N ASP A 41 13.57 6.15 -9.77
CA ASP A 41 13.98 7.51 -9.43
C ASP A 41 15.08 7.52 -8.37
N MET A 42 14.99 6.68 -7.34
CA MET A 42 16.05 6.49 -6.36
C MET A 42 17.35 6.00 -7.00
N GLU A 43 17.28 5.04 -7.93
CA GLU A 43 18.46 4.55 -8.66
C GLU A 43 19.09 5.63 -9.54
N CYS A 44 18.27 6.46 -10.19
CA CYS A 44 18.73 7.55 -11.04
C CYS A 44 19.52 8.61 -10.25
N HIS A 45 19.03 9.00 -9.08
CA HIS A 45 19.63 10.06 -8.26
C HIS A 45 20.71 9.56 -7.29
N ALA A 46 20.71 8.27 -6.95
CA ALA A 46 21.67 7.66 -6.04
C ALA A 46 22.26 6.35 -6.57
N PRO A 47 22.88 6.33 -7.77
CA PRO A 47 23.28 5.11 -8.45
C PRO A 47 24.37 4.33 -7.70
N ASN A 48 25.30 5.01 -7.02
CA ASN A 48 26.36 4.30 -6.29
C ASN A 48 25.82 3.67 -5.01
N LEU A 49 25.00 4.40 -4.25
CA LEU A 49 24.33 3.86 -3.08
C LEU A 49 23.36 2.72 -3.45
N TRP A 50 22.62 2.84 -4.55
CA TRP A 50 21.72 1.80 -5.04
C TRP A 50 22.45 0.49 -5.39
N LYS A 51 23.62 0.59 -6.02
CA LYS A 51 24.51 -0.54 -6.30
C LYS A 51 25.08 -1.14 -5.01
N LEU A 52 25.54 -0.29 -4.09
CA LEU A 52 26.04 -0.72 -2.79
C LEU A 52 24.98 -1.50 -2.01
N LEU A 53 23.77 -0.97 -1.89
CA LEU A 53 22.66 -1.67 -1.24
C LEU A 53 22.33 -3.00 -1.95
N GLY A 54 22.43 -3.03 -3.29
CA GLY A 54 22.30 -4.28 -4.05
C GLY A 54 23.32 -5.34 -3.67
N ALA A 55 24.59 -4.95 -3.59
CA ALA A 55 25.66 -5.86 -3.19
C ALA A 55 25.50 -6.33 -1.74
N LEU A 56 25.11 -5.44 -0.82
CA LEU A 56 24.91 -5.77 0.59
C LEU A 56 23.70 -6.70 0.79
N LEU A 57 22.59 -6.43 0.11
CA LEU A 57 21.37 -7.24 0.22
C LEU A 57 21.48 -8.58 -0.52
N ASP A 58 22.40 -8.71 -1.47
CA ASP A 58 22.69 -9.96 -2.19
C ASP A 58 24.00 -10.64 -1.75
N ALA A 59 24.61 -10.19 -0.65
CA ALA A 59 25.97 -10.58 -0.24
C ALA A 59 26.17 -12.11 -0.13
N ARG A 60 25.14 -12.85 0.30
CA ARG A 60 25.19 -14.32 0.39
C ARG A 60 25.37 -15.01 -0.96
N ASN A 61 24.80 -14.46 -2.05
CA ASN A 61 24.99 -15.02 -3.40
C ASN A 61 26.35 -14.66 -3.98
N VAL A 62 26.81 -13.43 -3.69
CA VAL A 62 28.16 -13.02 -4.07
C VAL A 62 29.18 -13.97 -3.44
N HIS A 63 28.97 -14.38 -2.19
CA HIS A 63 29.82 -15.36 -1.52
C HIS A 63 29.73 -16.77 -2.15
N LYS A 64 28.51 -17.30 -2.37
CA LYS A 64 28.29 -18.60 -3.03
C LYS A 64 28.86 -18.69 -4.46
N HIS A 65 29.05 -17.57 -5.15
CA HIS A 65 29.68 -17.53 -6.47
C HIS A 65 31.22 -17.52 -6.39
N LEU A 66 31.79 -17.00 -5.31
CA LEU A 66 33.25 -16.98 -5.09
C LEU A 66 33.78 -18.33 -4.60
N ASP A 67 32.99 -19.07 -3.81
CA ASP A 67 33.37 -20.39 -3.29
C ASP A 67 33.32 -21.51 -4.36
N LYS A 68 32.70 -21.27 -5.52
CA LYS A 68 32.62 -22.25 -6.62
C LYS A 68 33.83 -22.29 -7.54
N ASP A 69 34.70 -21.28 -7.47
CA ASP A 69 35.94 -21.21 -8.26
C ASP A 69 37.17 -21.73 -7.49
N GLY A 70 37.00 -22.11 -6.21
CA GLY A 70 38.00 -22.81 -5.43
C GLY A 70 37.79 -24.32 -5.51
N ASP A 71 38.68 -25.02 -6.22
CA ASP A 71 38.79 -26.47 -6.10
C ASP A 71 38.94 -26.87 -4.62
N GLN A 72 38.21 -27.91 -4.22
CA GLN A 72 38.52 -28.91 -3.18
C GLN A 72 37.56 -29.01 -1.97
N GLU A 73 36.82 -30.12 -2.00
CA GLU A 73 36.57 -31.12 -0.95
C GLU A 73 36.16 -30.69 0.48
N MET A 74 35.02 -31.28 0.87
CA MET A 74 34.66 -31.71 2.23
C MET A 74 34.51 -30.64 3.32
N MET A 75 33.31 -30.07 3.42
CA MET A 75 32.58 -29.98 4.70
C MET A 75 31.06 -30.07 4.44
N GLU A 76 30.50 -31.27 4.61
CA GLU A 76 29.10 -31.41 5.04
C GLU A 76 29.06 -30.90 6.49
N GLY A 77 28.54 -29.68 6.68
CA GLY A 77 28.54 -29.08 8.01
C GLY A 77 27.90 -27.70 8.05
N GLY A 78 26.59 -27.64 7.83
CA GLY A 78 25.72 -26.61 8.38
C GLY A 78 25.54 -25.35 7.54
N ASP A 79 24.46 -25.31 6.77
CA ASP A 79 23.70 -24.07 6.57
C ASP A 79 22.20 -24.41 6.44
N ASP A 80 21.61 -24.89 7.53
CA ASP A 80 20.18 -25.20 7.67
C ASP A 80 19.29 -23.92 7.66
N ASN A 81 19.87 -22.72 7.50
CA ASN A 81 19.10 -21.45 7.51
C ASN A 81 18.52 -21.07 6.13
N ASP A 82 18.94 -21.73 5.04
CA ASP A 82 18.43 -21.44 3.69
C ASP A 82 16.98 -21.89 3.53
N ASP A 83 16.53 -22.92 4.27
CA ASP A 83 15.14 -23.36 4.15
C ASP A 83 14.19 -22.41 4.89
N ASP A 84 14.55 -21.77 6.01
CA ASP A 84 13.58 -21.08 6.85
C ASP A 84 13.05 -19.72 6.29
N GLU A 85 13.91 -18.81 5.79
CA GLU A 85 13.44 -17.52 5.21
C GLU A 85 12.75 -17.74 3.85
N ASP A 86 13.35 -18.57 3.00
CA ASP A 86 12.76 -18.92 1.70
C ASP A 86 11.49 -19.78 1.88
N THR A 87 11.37 -20.57 2.95
CA THR A 87 10.13 -21.30 3.29
C THR A 87 9.09 -20.38 3.89
N TYR A 88 9.45 -19.41 4.73
CA TYR A 88 8.51 -18.41 5.24
C TYR A 88 7.84 -17.61 4.12
N TRP A 89 8.60 -17.12 3.15
CA TRP A 89 8.04 -16.40 1.99
C TRP A 89 7.32 -17.32 1.00
N ARG A 90 7.70 -18.60 0.95
CA ARG A 90 7.00 -19.64 0.19
C ARG A 90 5.62 -19.89 0.78
N GLU A 91 5.51 -20.06 2.10
CA GLU A 91 4.24 -20.26 2.81
C GLU A 91 3.31 -19.05 2.66
N LEU A 92 3.84 -17.82 2.64
CA LEU A 92 3.06 -16.59 2.41
C LEU A 92 2.59 -16.41 0.95
N GLY A 93 3.27 -17.02 -0.02
CA GLY A 93 2.97 -16.89 -1.46
C GLY A 93 2.33 -18.12 -2.11
N GLU A 94 2.30 -19.28 -1.45
CA GLU A 94 1.78 -20.56 -1.95
C GLU A 94 0.40 -20.92 -1.36
N SER A 95 -0.46 -19.95 -1.04
CA SER A 95 -1.86 -20.23 -0.69
C SER A 95 -2.72 -20.76 -1.85
N ASP A 96 -2.16 -20.94 -3.06
CA ASP A 96 -2.80 -21.63 -4.17
C ASP A 96 -2.21 -23.04 -4.37
N LEU A 97 -2.90 -24.00 -3.75
CA LEU A 97 -3.12 -25.40 -4.15
C LEU A 97 -2.15 -25.99 -5.19
N ASP A 98 -1.23 -26.87 -4.77
CA ASP A 98 -0.80 -27.97 -5.64
C ASP A 98 -0.35 -29.21 -4.82
N GLY A 99 -1.09 -30.29 -4.98
CA GLY A 99 -0.82 -31.59 -4.38
C GLY A 99 0.38 -32.32 -5.01
N PRO A 100 0.91 -33.37 -4.36
CA PRO A 100 2.13 -34.03 -4.80
C PRO A 100 1.86 -34.88 -6.05
N THR A 101 2.55 -34.60 -7.16
CA THR A 101 2.59 -35.48 -8.33
C THR A 101 4.00 -35.99 -8.61
N ILE A 102 4.19 -37.30 -8.40
CA ILE A 102 5.42 -38.03 -8.66
C ILE A 102 5.37 -38.52 -10.11
N GLY A 103 6.14 -37.89 -11.00
CA GLY A 103 6.26 -38.30 -12.41
C GLY A 103 7.34 -37.52 -13.19
N PRO A 104 7.69 -37.93 -14.42
CA PRO A 104 8.75 -37.32 -15.24
C PRO A 104 8.46 -35.85 -15.66
N GLN A 105 7.27 -35.34 -15.37
CA GLN A 105 6.91 -33.91 -15.43
C GLN A 105 7.59 -33.07 -14.31
N GLY A 106 8.17 -33.71 -13.29
CA GLY A 106 8.82 -33.05 -12.16
C GLY A 106 10.05 -32.20 -12.52
N ARG A 107 10.82 -32.53 -13.56
CA ARG A 107 11.99 -31.70 -13.96
C ARG A 107 11.59 -30.32 -14.46
N LYS A 108 10.56 -30.23 -15.30
CA LYS A 108 10.05 -28.94 -15.80
C LYS A 108 9.44 -28.11 -14.67
N MET A 109 8.83 -28.76 -13.69
CA MET A 109 8.25 -28.13 -12.51
C MET A 109 9.32 -27.58 -11.55
N VAL A 110 10.43 -28.31 -11.36
CA VAL A 110 11.58 -27.87 -10.55
C VAL A 110 12.28 -26.65 -11.18
N GLU A 111 12.48 -26.66 -12.50
CA GLU A 111 13.08 -25.53 -13.22
C GLU A 111 12.20 -24.28 -13.17
N GLN A 112 10.88 -24.42 -13.36
CA GLN A 112 9.92 -23.32 -13.19
C GLN A 112 9.89 -22.77 -11.75
N LYS A 113 9.97 -23.65 -10.75
CA LYS A 113 10.07 -23.23 -9.34
C LYS A 113 11.36 -22.46 -9.07
N ALA A 114 12.49 -22.88 -9.62
CA ALA A 114 13.77 -22.16 -9.47
C ALA A 114 13.73 -20.76 -10.12
N VAL A 115 13.14 -20.64 -11.32
CA VAL A 115 12.97 -19.35 -12.00
C VAL A 115 12.05 -18.42 -11.20
N LYS A 116 10.91 -18.91 -10.70
CA LYS A 116 10.00 -18.13 -9.84
C LYS A 116 10.70 -17.66 -8.55
N ARG A 117 11.50 -18.53 -7.92
CA ARG A 117 12.28 -18.18 -6.72
C ARG A 117 13.28 -17.06 -7.00
N ALA A 118 14.02 -17.15 -8.11
CA ALA A 118 14.96 -16.12 -8.50
C ALA A 118 14.25 -14.78 -8.77
N ALA A 119 13.06 -14.80 -9.37
CA ALA A 119 12.25 -13.60 -9.61
C ALA A 119 11.72 -12.99 -8.31
N LEU A 120 11.14 -13.80 -7.40
CA LEU A 120 10.65 -13.35 -6.10
C LEU A 120 11.78 -12.72 -5.27
N ARG A 121 12.94 -13.37 -5.24
CA ARG A 121 14.11 -12.85 -4.53
C ARG A 121 14.59 -11.51 -5.08
N LYS A 122 14.62 -11.35 -6.40
CA LYS A 122 14.95 -10.05 -7.03
C LYS A 122 13.95 -8.97 -6.62
N ALA A 123 12.66 -9.29 -6.58
CA ALA A 123 11.61 -8.36 -6.13
C ALA A 123 11.78 -7.99 -4.65
N LEU A 124 12.10 -8.95 -3.78
CA LEU A 124 12.38 -8.68 -2.36
C LEU A 124 13.61 -7.80 -2.16
N ILE A 125 14.69 -8.05 -2.91
CA ILE A 125 15.89 -7.19 -2.86
C ILE A 125 15.53 -5.77 -3.31
N LEU A 126 14.76 -5.62 -4.39
CA LEU A 126 14.29 -4.31 -4.86
C LEU A 126 13.49 -3.57 -3.78
N LEU A 127 12.52 -4.24 -3.16
CA LEU A 127 11.71 -3.66 -2.09
C LEU A 127 12.58 -3.27 -0.88
N LYS A 128 13.48 -4.15 -0.44
CA LYS A 128 14.42 -3.88 0.65
C LYS A 128 15.30 -2.66 0.34
N LYS A 129 15.77 -2.49 -0.90
CA LYS A 129 16.49 -1.27 -1.32
C LYS A 129 15.65 -0.01 -1.16
N ILE A 130 14.42 -0.03 -1.67
CA ILE A 130 13.51 1.11 -1.65
C ILE A 130 13.19 1.52 -0.20
N VAL A 131 12.91 0.55 0.67
CA VAL A 131 12.65 0.82 2.09
C VAL A 131 13.86 1.46 2.75
N VAL A 132 15.05 0.89 2.60
CA VAL A 132 16.27 1.45 3.20
C VAL A 132 16.56 2.86 2.67
N MET A 133 16.48 3.05 1.35
CA MET A 133 16.65 4.36 0.72
C MET A 133 15.63 5.38 1.25
N SER A 134 14.35 4.99 1.37
CA SER A 134 13.30 5.87 1.88
C SER A 134 13.57 6.31 3.32
N ILE A 135 14.12 5.45 4.18
CA ILE A 135 14.47 5.79 5.57
C ILE A 135 15.61 6.81 5.58
N LEU A 136 16.63 6.60 4.75
CA LEU A 136 17.78 7.51 4.62
C LEU A 136 17.38 8.88 4.07
N MET A 137 16.53 8.89 3.04
CA MET A 137 15.97 10.10 2.45
C MET A 137 15.10 10.86 3.45
N HIS A 138 14.20 10.17 4.15
CA HIS A 138 13.33 10.76 5.17
C HIS A 138 14.12 11.35 6.35
N SER A 139 15.21 10.68 6.75
CA SER A 139 16.11 11.16 7.80
C SER A 139 16.84 12.44 7.41
N THR A 140 17.13 12.61 6.11
CA THR A 140 17.81 13.79 5.56
C THR A 140 16.85 14.94 5.32
N ASN A 141 15.68 14.64 4.77
CA ASN A 141 14.59 15.58 4.55
C ASN A 141 13.27 14.94 4.97
N ARG A 142 12.70 15.40 6.08
CA ARG A 142 11.42 14.86 6.60
C ARG A 142 10.25 15.02 5.64
N LYS A 143 10.34 15.93 4.66
CA LYS A 143 9.33 16.06 3.61
C LYS A 143 9.38 14.90 2.62
N SER A 144 10.51 14.20 2.50
CA SER A 144 10.65 12.99 1.68
C SER A 144 10.03 11.79 2.40
N ASN A 145 8.70 11.72 2.45
CA ASN A 145 7.92 10.79 3.26
C ASN A 145 6.85 10.02 2.47
N SER A 146 6.94 9.94 1.14
CA SER A 146 5.91 9.27 0.32
C SER A 146 5.67 7.82 0.71
N LEU A 147 6.73 7.00 0.79
CA LEU A 147 6.59 5.59 1.16
C LEU A 147 6.07 5.45 2.61
N GLN A 148 6.60 6.25 3.53
CA GLN A 148 6.18 6.26 4.93
C GLN A 148 4.70 6.63 5.10
N SER A 149 4.21 7.56 4.28
CA SER A 149 2.81 7.99 4.30
C SER A 149 1.90 6.89 3.79
N LEU A 150 2.26 6.25 2.68
CA LEU A 150 1.55 5.10 2.12
C LEU A 150 1.46 3.96 3.14
N ILE A 151 2.61 3.57 3.73
CA ILE A 151 2.68 2.52 4.74
C ILE A 151 1.82 2.89 5.95
N GLY A 152 1.90 4.14 6.43
CA GLY A 152 1.09 4.59 7.56
C GLY A 152 -0.41 4.47 7.31
N ILE A 153 -0.89 4.96 6.16
CA ILE A 153 -2.30 4.86 5.75
C ILE A 153 -2.72 3.39 5.62
N PHE A 154 -1.90 2.56 4.99
CA PHE A 154 -2.15 1.12 4.86
C PHE A 154 -2.28 0.45 6.24
N LEU A 155 -1.33 0.66 7.15
CA LEU A 155 -1.35 0.09 8.49
C LEU A 155 -2.60 0.50 9.27
N GLN A 156 -3.01 1.76 9.15
CA GLN A 156 -4.25 2.26 9.76
C GLN A 156 -5.49 1.56 9.18
N SER A 157 -5.53 1.32 7.86
CA SER A 157 -6.62 0.60 7.20
C SER A 157 -6.67 -0.88 7.59
N ALA A 158 -5.52 -1.50 7.86
CA ALA A 158 -5.40 -2.87 8.36
C ALA A 158 -5.69 -3.01 9.86
N HIS A 159 -6.22 -1.96 10.51
CA HIS A 159 -6.50 -1.91 11.95
C HIS A 159 -5.27 -2.20 12.83
N THR A 160 -4.08 -1.80 12.37
CA THR A 160 -2.84 -1.97 13.14
C THR A 160 -2.91 -1.16 14.44
N PRO A 161 -2.57 -1.73 15.62
CA PRO A 161 -2.59 -0.99 16.87
C PRO A 161 -1.73 0.28 16.81
N GLN A 162 -2.25 1.39 17.34
CA GLN A 162 -1.58 2.70 17.27
C GLN A 162 -0.13 2.68 17.80
N LYS A 163 0.14 1.91 18.85
CA LYS A 163 1.49 1.76 19.42
C LYS A 163 2.49 1.14 18.43
N VAL A 164 2.03 0.24 17.57
CA VAL A 164 2.86 -0.37 16.52
C VAL A 164 3.17 0.66 15.45
N ILE A 165 2.15 1.40 14.98
CA ILE A 165 2.32 2.48 13.99
C ILE A 165 3.30 3.54 14.51
N GLU A 166 3.14 3.97 15.77
CA GLU A 166 4.02 4.95 16.41
C GLU A 166 5.46 4.44 16.54
N THR A 167 5.63 3.14 16.80
CA THR A 167 6.96 2.51 16.85
C THR A 167 7.60 2.51 15.46
N LEU A 168 6.85 2.14 14.42
CA LEU A 168 7.32 2.17 13.03
C LEU A 168 7.62 3.59 12.54
N ALA A 169 6.86 4.58 13.01
CA ALA A 169 7.12 5.98 12.72
C ALA A 169 8.47 6.44 13.27
N ARG A 170 8.82 6.02 14.48
CA ARG A 170 10.13 6.30 15.09
C ARG A 170 11.28 5.58 14.39
N MET A 171 11.02 4.46 13.72
CA MET A 171 11.99 3.76 12.87
C MET A 171 12.13 4.39 11.47
N GLY A 172 11.30 5.38 11.12
CA GLY A 172 11.29 5.99 9.78
C GLY A 172 10.60 5.14 8.71
N ILE A 173 9.82 4.13 9.11
CA ILE A 173 9.09 3.21 8.21
C ILE A 173 7.69 3.74 7.91
N SER A 174 7.08 4.46 8.85
CA SER A 174 5.75 5.06 8.73
C SER A 174 5.80 6.54 9.07
N VAL A 175 4.75 7.30 8.73
CA VAL A 175 4.48 8.59 9.37
C VAL A 175 3.78 8.38 10.71
N SER A 176 3.80 9.42 11.55
CA SER A 176 3.09 9.44 12.85
C SER A 176 1.58 9.28 12.67
N ILE A 177 0.89 8.80 13.70
CA ILE A 177 -0.57 8.66 13.66
C ILE A 177 -1.31 9.99 13.45
N ASP A 178 -0.80 11.09 14.02
CA ASP A 178 -1.39 12.40 13.81
C ASP A 178 -1.34 12.82 12.35
N ALA A 179 -0.20 12.55 11.67
CA ALA A 179 -0.08 12.74 10.23
C ALA A 179 -1.10 11.87 9.47
N ILE A 180 -1.26 10.59 9.82
CA ILE A 180 -2.27 9.73 9.19
C ILE A 180 -3.67 10.34 9.33
N HIS A 181 -4.06 10.78 10.53
CA HIS A 181 -5.36 11.41 10.76
C HIS A 181 -5.55 12.71 9.96
N VAL A 182 -4.51 13.52 9.80
CA VAL A 182 -4.55 14.73 8.96
C VAL A 182 -4.75 14.35 7.49
N ALA A 183 -4.02 13.34 6.98
CA ALA A 183 -4.19 12.84 5.61
C ALA A 183 -5.62 12.33 5.37
N ILE A 184 -6.16 11.49 6.28
CA ILE A 184 -7.53 10.99 6.19
C ILE A 184 -8.54 12.15 6.18
N ARG A 185 -8.34 13.17 7.02
CA ARG A 185 -9.22 14.35 7.05
C ARG A 185 -9.11 15.16 5.76
N SER A 186 -7.91 15.31 5.20
CA SER A 186 -7.67 15.98 3.90
C SER A 186 -8.46 15.27 2.80
N MET A 187 -8.24 13.95 2.63
CA MET A 187 -8.93 13.13 1.63
C MET A 187 -10.45 13.13 1.84
N SER A 188 -10.93 13.05 3.09
CA SER A 188 -12.36 13.14 3.39
C SER A 188 -12.96 14.49 2.99
N THR A 189 -12.20 15.57 3.18
CA THR A 189 -12.63 16.92 2.78
C THR A 189 -12.66 17.05 1.25
N GLU A 190 -11.65 16.54 0.55
CA GLU A 190 -11.61 16.49 -0.91
C GLU A 190 -12.79 15.69 -1.47
N SER A 191 -13.03 14.47 -0.96
CA SER A 191 -14.17 13.64 -1.34
C SER A 191 -15.50 14.34 -1.10
N LEU A 192 -15.66 15.06 0.02
CA LEU A 192 -16.86 15.85 0.29
C LEU A 192 -17.02 16.99 -0.74
N GLN A 193 -15.94 17.66 -1.11
CA GLN A 193 -15.97 18.71 -2.14
C GLN A 193 -16.34 18.13 -3.50
N ALA A 194 -15.79 16.97 -3.87
CA ALA A 194 -16.12 16.27 -5.11
C ALA A 194 -17.60 15.86 -5.17
N VAL A 195 -18.13 15.29 -4.08
CA VAL A 195 -19.56 14.94 -3.97
C VAL A 195 -20.45 16.18 -4.06
N LYS A 196 -20.07 17.29 -3.41
CA LYS A 196 -20.81 18.56 -3.52
C LYS A 196 -20.78 19.11 -4.94
N ALA A 197 -19.61 19.11 -5.58
CA ALA A 197 -19.46 19.56 -6.96
C ALA A 197 -20.33 18.72 -7.90
N LEU A 198 -20.34 17.40 -7.73
CA LEU A 198 -21.21 16.48 -8.46
C LEU A 198 -22.69 16.80 -8.20
N GLY A 199 -23.10 16.98 -6.95
CA GLY A 199 -24.47 17.36 -6.60
C GLY A 199 -24.91 18.68 -7.24
N CYS A 200 -24.01 19.68 -7.30
CA CYS A 200 -24.27 20.97 -7.94
C CYS A 200 -24.46 20.86 -9.47
N THR A 201 -23.97 19.80 -10.12
CA THR A 201 -24.25 19.58 -11.55
C THR A 201 -25.72 19.22 -11.80
N LEU A 202 -26.47 18.79 -10.78
CA LEU A 202 -27.79 18.17 -10.89
C LEU A 202 -27.82 16.92 -11.78
N LEU A 203 -26.65 16.35 -12.08
CA LEU A 203 -26.46 15.11 -12.85
C LEU A 203 -25.97 13.98 -11.93
N ALA A 204 -26.49 13.96 -10.70
CA ALA A 204 -26.13 12.97 -9.69
C ALA A 204 -27.35 12.11 -9.37
N SER A 205 -27.14 10.80 -9.28
CA SER A 205 -28.11 9.87 -8.73
C SER A 205 -27.80 9.62 -7.25
N TYR A 206 -28.86 9.51 -6.45
CA TYR A 206 -28.78 9.21 -5.03
C TYR A 206 -29.43 7.85 -4.79
N THR A 207 -28.70 6.94 -4.15
CA THR A 207 -29.26 5.66 -3.73
C THR A 207 -29.04 5.49 -2.24
N TYR A 208 -30.10 5.17 -1.52
CA TYR A 208 -30.05 4.87 -0.10
C TYR A 208 -30.29 3.38 0.09
N ASP A 209 -29.50 2.77 0.96
CA ASP A 209 -29.65 1.36 1.36
C ASP A 209 -29.59 1.25 2.88
N ASN A 210 -30.47 0.43 3.45
CA ASN A 210 -30.50 0.18 4.88
C ASN A 210 -29.82 -1.16 5.13
N PHE A 211 -28.81 -1.16 6.00
CA PHE A 211 -28.08 -2.38 6.34
C PHE A 211 -27.88 -2.49 7.85
N ASP A 212 -27.90 -3.73 8.32
CA ASP A 212 -27.72 -4.06 9.72
C ASP A 212 -26.31 -4.58 9.94
N VAL A 213 -25.60 -4.00 10.91
CA VAL A 213 -24.24 -4.43 11.29
C VAL A 213 -24.28 -5.02 12.68
N ASP A 214 -23.92 -6.29 12.81
CA ASP A 214 -23.72 -6.94 14.11
C ASP A 214 -22.30 -6.65 14.64
N LEU A 215 -22.15 -5.60 15.44
CA LEU A 215 -20.90 -5.22 16.10
C LEU A 215 -20.69 -6.05 17.36
N LYS A 216 -20.16 -7.26 17.19
CA LYS A 216 -19.84 -8.17 18.31
C LYS A 216 -18.76 -7.55 19.21
N SER A 217 -19.12 -7.20 20.44
CA SER A 217 -18.15 -6.70 21.44
C SER A 217 -17.31 -7.85 22.01
N THR A 218 -16.00 -7.66 22.16
CA THR A 218 -15.08 -8.67 22.72
C THR A 218 -15.34 -8.99 24.20
N ASN A 219 -15.96 -8.06 24.94
CA ASN A 219 -16.32 -8.23 26.35
C ASN A 219 -17.85 -8.27 26.50
N GLN A 220 -18.46 -9.44 26.25
CA GLN A 220 -19.88 -9.63 26.54
C GLN A 220 -20.08 -9.74 28.07
N THR A 221 -20.37 -8.62 28.73
CA THR A 221 -21.06 -8.66 30.02
C THR A 221 -22.52 -9.02 29.79
N VAL A 222 -23.06 -9.94 30.61
CA VAL A 222 -24.43 -10.50 30.52
C VAL A 222 -25.53 -9.43 30.37
N GLU A 223 -25.28 -8.21 30.85
CA GLU A 223 -26.24 -7.09 30.81
C GLU A 223 -26.34 -6.38 29.45
N LYS A 224 -25.46 -6.62 28.47
CA LYS A 224 -25.44 -5.93 27.15
C LYS A 224 -25.44 -6.86 25.94
N SER A 225 -25.99 -8.08 26.07
CA SER A 225 -25.95 -9.08 25.01
C SER A 225 -26.74 -8.73 23.74
N ASN A 226 -27.63 -7.73 23.79
CA ASN A 226 -28.59 -7.43 22.70
C ASN A 226 -28.33 -6.09 21.98
N GLU A 227 -27.27 -5.34 22.31
CA GLU A 227 -26.98 -4.02 21.69
C GLU A 227 -25.97 -4.06 20.51
N SER A 228 -25.56 -5.27 20.10
CA SER A 228 -24.56 -5.45 19.04
C SER A 228 -25.09 -5.08 17.65
N LEU A 229 -26.39 -5.28 17.40
CA LEU A 229 -27.01 -4.93 16.12
C LEU A 229 -27.18 -3.41 16.00
N LYS A 230 -26.55 -2.83 14.98
CA LYS A 230 -26.68 -1.43 14.58
C LYS A 230 -27.42 -1.34 13.26
N HIS A 231 -28.55 -0.65 13.26
CA HIS A 231 -29.28 -0.29 12.05
C HIS A 231 -28.67 0.99 11.46
N LEU A 232 -28.15 0.91 10.24
CA LEU A 232 -27.49 2.01 9.55
C LEU A 232 -28.11 2.22 8.16
N THR A 233 -28.13 3.47 7.70
CA THR A 233 -28.51 3.81 6.33
C THR A 233 -27.27 4.33 5.61
N SER A 234 -26.86 3.65 4.53
CA SER A 234 -25.84 4.14 3.61
C SER A 234 -26.49 5.02 2.54
N GLY A 235 -25.79 6.07 2.14
CA GLY A 235 -26.13 6.89 0.98
C GLY A 235 -24.98 6.88 0.00
N LEU A 236 -25.26 6.53 -1.25
CA LEU A 236 -24.30 6.57 -2.36
C LEU A 236 -24.73 7.67 -3.34
N VAL A 237 -23.74 8.42 -3.83
CA VAL A 237 -23.92 9.45 -4.86
C VAL A 237 -23.02 9.09 -6.02
N PHE A 238 -23.58 8.95 -7.22
CA PHE A 238 -22.82 8.67 -8.43
C PHE A 238 -23.25 9.55 -9.61
N PRO A 239 -22.34 9.85 -10.55
CA PRO A 239 -22.68 10.62 -11.73
C PRO A 239 -23.67 9.86 -12.62
N LEU A 240 -24.61 10.58 -13.21
CA LEU A 240 -25.43 10.07 -14.30
C LEU A 240 -24.56 9.98 -15.55
N MET A 241 -24.23 8.74 -15.93
CA MET A 241 -23.34 8.41 -17.05
C MET A 241 -24.05 8.51 -18.40
N HIS A 242 -23.32 8.23 -19.49
CA HIS A 242 -23.84 8.12 -20.87
C HIS A 242 -24.34 9.43 -21.49
N GLY A 243 -23.76 10.57 -21.11
CA GLY A 243 -24.05 11.86 -21.73
C GLY A 243 -25.39 12.46 -21.32
N VAL A 244 -25.98 12.02 -20.21
CA VAL A 244 -27.18 12.62 -19.63
C VAL A 244 -26.92 14.10 -19.36
N THR A 245 -27.81 14.94 -19.86
CA THR A 245 -27.79 16.39 -19.69
C THR A 245 -28.90 16.83 -18.75
N GLN A 246 -28.85 18.09 -18.29
CA GLN A 246 -29.91 18.63 -17.45
C GLN A 246 -31.27 18.68 -18.19
N ASP A 247 -31.24 18.75 -19.53
CA ASP A 247 -32.44 18.78 -20.35
C ASP A 247 -33.19 17.44 -20.32
N ASP A 248 -32.46 16.33 -20.21
CA ASP A 248 -33.05 15.00 -20.07
C ASP A 248 -33.79 14.83 -18.73
N LEU A 249 -33.40 15.64 -17.72
CA LEU A 249 -33.98 15.62 -16.38
C LEU A 249 -35.10 16.65 -16.18
N ARG A 250 -35.60 17.31 -17.23
CA ARG A 250 -36.69 18.30 -17.12
C ARG A 250 -37.96 17.76 -16.46
N CYS A 251 -38.22 16.45 -16.57
CA CYS A 251 -39.35 15.80 -15.91
C CYS A 251 -39.22 15.83 -14.38
N SER A 252 -38.00 15.80 -13.84
CA SER A 252 -37.75 15.83 -12.38
C SER A 252 -38.31 17.10 -11.73
N ARG A 253 -38.20 18.25 -12.41
CA ARG A 253 -38.79 19.52 -11.94
C ARG A 253 -40.31 19.44 -11.86
N LYS A 254 -40.96 18.96 -12.93
CA LYS A 254 -42.42 18.78 -12.95
C LYS A 254 -42.89 17.78 -11.90
N LEU A 255 -42.10 16.74 -11.64
CA LEU A 255 -42.39 15.73 -10.63
C LEU A 255 -42.20 16.30 -9.21
N TRP A 256 -41.20 17.15 -9.02
CA TRP A 256 -40.98 17.86 -7.77
C TRP A 256 -42.12 18.82 -7.45
N GLU A 257 -42.54 19.63 -8.42
CA GLU A 257 -43.64 20.59 -8.27
C GLU A 257 -45.01 19.92 -8.06
N SER A 258 -45.21 18.71 -8.62
CA SER A 258 -46.49 17.99 -8.50
C SER A 258 -46.57 17.02 -7.31
N SER A 259 -45.46 16.81 -6.60
CA SER A 259 -45.42 15.86 -5.48
C SER A 259 -46.00 16.48 -4.19
N PRO A 260 -47.02 15.86 -3.57
CA PRO A 260 -47.61 16.34 -2.32
C PRO A 260 -46.68 16.16 -1.10
N LEU A 261 -45.55 15.47 -1.26
CA LEU A 261 -44.58 15.21 -0.20
C LEU A 261 -43.48 16.26 -0.13
N ASN A 262 -43.38 17.15 -1.12
CA ASN A 262 -42.35 18.17 -1.14
C ASN A 262 -42.82 19.41 -0.36
N PRO A 263 -42.04 19.90 0.60
CA PRO A 263 -42.41 21.11 1.32
C PRO A 263 -42.37 22.30 0.35
N HIS A 264 -43.54 22.93 0.17
CA HIS A 264 -43.81 24.09 -0.71
C HIS A 264 -44.10 23.78 -2.20
N ALA A 265 -45.07 22.90 -2.47
CA ALA A 265 -45.92 23.07 -3.66
C ALA A 265 -47.07 24.05 -3.36
#